data_AF-A0A0T5P6W9-F1
#
_entry.id   AF-A0A0T5P6W9-F1
#
_cell.length_a   1.000
_cell.length_b   1.000
_cell.length_c   1.000
_cell.angle_alpha   90.00
_cell.angle_beta   90.00
_cell.angle_gamma   90.00
#
_symmetry.space_group_name_H-M   'P 1'
#
loop_
_entity.id
_entity.type
_entity.pdbx_description
1 polymer ?
#
loop_
_entity_poly.entity_id
_entity_poly.type
_entity_poly.pdbx_seq_one_letter_code
_entity_poly.pdbx_strand_id
1 'polypeptide(L)' 'METEWILDVLADLRTFAHQNGLPALAEQIDETCLLAAVEIASTAEGPPGHERGTADETGKDLELLGAGV' A
#
# COMPACT_ATOMS: atom_id res chain seq x y z
N MET A 1 8.41 -4.54 3.41
CA MET A 1 9.36 -5.57 3.87
C MET A 1 8.84 -6.98 3.69
N GLU A 2 7.64 -7.35 4.17
CA GLU A 2 7.17 -8.74 4.03
C GLU A 2 6.73 -9.17 2.63
N THR A 3 6.57 -8.25 1.67
CA THR A 3 6.12 -8.61 0.31
C THR A 3 7.22 -8.50 -0.75
N GLU A 4 8.40 -7.98 -0.42
CA GLU A 4 9.46 -7.76 -1.43
C GLU A 4 10.13 -9.07 -1.88
N TRP A 5 10.14 -10.11 -1.04
CA TRP A 5 10.72 -11.42 -1.37
C TRP A 5 10.00 -12.13 -2.53
N ILE A 6 8.75 -11.76 -2.83
CA ILE A 6 8.01 -12.39 -3.93
C ILE A 6 8.61 -12.03 -5.28
N LEU A 7 9.22 -10.84 -5.42
CA LEU A 7 9.83 -10.41 -6.68
C LEU A 7 11.08 -11.24 -7.00
N ASP A 8 11.86 -11.61 -5.97
CA ASP A 8 13.00 -12.50 -6.13
C ASP A 8 12.54 -13.90 -6.56
N VAL A 9 11.47 -14.44 -5.94
CA VAL A 9 10.89 -15.74 -6.32
C VAL A 9 10.36 -15.73 -7.75
N LEU A 10 9.68 -14.67 -8.17
CA LEU A 10 9.21 -14.54 -9.55
C LEU A 10 10.37 -14.44 -10.55
N ALA A 11 11.47 -13.76 -10.18
CA ALA A 11 12.68 -13.72 -11.00
C ALA A 11 13.33 -15.10 -11.16
N ASP A 12 13.36 -15.91 -10.10
CA ASP A 12 13.84 -17.29 -10.15
C ASP A 12 12.96 -18.17 -11.04
N LEU A 13 11.64 -18.07 -10.91
CA LEU A 13 10.69 -18.82 -11.74
C LEU A 13 10.77 -18.43 -13.22
N ARG A 14 10.96 -17.15 -13.52
CA ARG A 14 11.18 -16.64 -14.88
C ARG A 14 12.45 -17.25 -15.49
N THR A 15 13.52 -17.27 -14.72
CA THR A 15 14.80 -17.86 -15.11
C THR A 15 14.64 -19.35 -15.38
N PHE A 16 13.95 -20.08 -14.51
CA PHE A 16 13.61 -21.48 -14.71
C PHE A 16 12.81 -21.70 -16.01
N ALA A 17 11.78 -20.89 -16.26
CA ALA A 17 10.94 -21.01 -17.45
C ALA A 17 11.75 -20.81 -18.74
N HIS A 18 12.66 -19.83 -18.78
CA HIS A 18 13.55 -19.63 -19.92
C HIS A 18 14.52 -20.80 -20.13
N GLN A 19 15.14 -21.29 -19.06
CA GLN A 19 16.08 -22.42 -19.14
C GLN A 19 15.43 -23.72 -19.62
N ASN A 20 14.12 -23.89 -19.36
CA ASN A 20 13.38 -25.08 -19.73
C ASN A 20 12.57 -24.93 -21.03
N GLY A 21 12.72 -23.82 -21.76
CA GLY A 21 12.01 -23.61 -23.02
C GLY A 21 10.49 -23.49 -22.84
N LEU A 22 10.04 -22.86 -21.75
CA LEU A 22 8.63 -22.62 -21.42
C LEU A 22 8.27 -21.13 -21.66
N PRO A 23 8.19 -20.65 -22.93
CA PRO A 23 8.07 -19.23 -23.23
C PRO A 23 6.75 -18.61 -22.74
N ALA A 24 5.64 -19.33 -22.86
CA ALA A 24 4.33 -18.85 -22.37
C ALA A 24 4.30 -18.69 -20.84
N LEU A 25 5.03 -19.55 -20.12
CA LEU A 25 5.16 -19.43 -18.67
C LEU A 25 6.01 -18.21 -18.30
N ALA A 26 7.13 -17.98 -19.01
CA ALA A 26 7.96 -16.81 -18.79
C ALA A 26 7.18 -15.50 -19.04
N GLU A 27 6.37 -15.45 -20.09
CA GLU A 27 5.49 -14.31 -20.42
C GLU A 27 4.46 -14.04 -19.32
N GLN A 28 3.79 -15.07 -18.81
CA GLN A 28 2.86 -14.90 -17.68
C GLN A 28 3.56 -14.45 -16.40
N ILE A 29 4.79 -14.92 -16.16
CA ILE A 29 5.58 -14.47 -15.00
C ILE A 29 5.97 -13.00 -15.15
N ASP A 30 6.29 -12.54 -16.36
CA ASP A 30 6.56 -11.12 -16.63
C ASP A 30 5.35 -10.23 -16.31
N GLU A 31 4.13 -10.63 -16.70
CA GLU A 31 2.89 -9.94 -16.30
C GLU A 31 2.67 -9.97 -14.78
N THR A 32 2.92 -11.13 -14.15
CA THR A 32 2.75 -11.30 -12.71
C THR A 32 3.71 -10.41 -11.92
N CYS A 33 4.96 -10.27 -12.38
CA CYS A 33 5.95 -9.34 -11.79
C CYS A 33 5.46 -7.90 -11.80
N LEU A 34 4.87 -7.44 -12.92
CA LEU A 34 4.35 -6.07 -13.04
C LEU A 34 3.19 -5.83 -12.08
N LEU A 35 2.24 -6.77 -12.01
CA LEU A 35 1.11 -6.66 -11.10
C LEU A 35 1.57 -6.65 -9.62
N ALA A 36 2.47 -7.56 -9.26
CA ALA A 36 3.03 -7.61 -7.91
C ALA A 36 3.74 -6.30 -7.54
N ALA A 37 4.54 -5.72 -8.43
CA ALA A 37 5.20 -4.44 -8.20
C ALA A 37 4.20 -3.29 -7.95
N VAL A 38 3.10 -3.25 -8.72
CA VAL A 38 2.03 -2.25 -8.54
C VAL A 38 1.32 -2.43 -7.20
N GLU A 39 0.98 -3.66 -6.82
CA GLU A 39 0.30 -3.95 -5.54
C GLU A 39 1.19 -3.66 -4.33
N ILE A 40 2.48 -3.97 -4.41
CA ILE A 40 3.47 -3.67 -3.36
C ILE A 40 3.62 -2.16 -3.21
N ALA A 41 3.75 -1.42 -4.32
CA ALA A 41 3.84 0.03 -4.29
C ALA A 41 2.58 0.66 -3.68
N SER A 42 1.40 0.20 -4.11
CA SER A 42 0.10 0.68 -3.60
C SER A 42 -0.11 0.37 -2.11
N THR A 43 0.44 -0.73 -1.62
CA THR A 43 0.38 -1.11 -0.19
C THR A 43 1.40 -0.35 0.65
N ALA A 44 2.55 0.01 0.08
CA ALA A 44 3.56 0.84 0.75
C ALA A 44 3.07 2.28 0.98
N GLU A 45 2.19 2.76 0.11
CA GLU A 45 1.39 3.98 0.31
C GLU A 45 0.22 3.70 1.28
N GLY A 46 0.54 3.41 2.54
CA GLY A 46 -0.46 3.38 3.62
C GLY A 46 -1.29 4.66 3.63
N PRO A 47 -2.55 4.63 4.11
CA PRO A 47 -3.45 5.78 4.02
C PRO A 47 -2.76 7.03 4.55
N PRO A 48 -2.89 8.19 3.88
CA PRO A 48 -2.30 9.43 4.37
C PRO A 48 -2.74 9.57 5.81
N GLY A 49 -1.75 9.66 6.70
CA GLY A 49 -1.95 9.58 8.13
C GLY A 49 -3.15 10.43 8.51
N HIS A 50 -4.15 9.80 9.11
CA HIS A 50 -4.94 10.51 10.09
C HIS A 50 -3.96 10.79 11.23
N GLU A 51 -3.18 11.85 11.05
CA GLU A 51 -2.51 12.58 12.10
C GLU A 51 -3.57 12.84 13.15
N ARG A 52 -3.59 11.94 14.14
CA ARG A 52 -4.31 12.08 15.38
C ARG A 52 -3.64 13.23 16.11
N GLY A 53 -3.93 14.45 15.67
CA GLY A 53 -3.80 15.65 16.45
C GLY A 53 -4.69 15.45 17.66
N THR A 54 -4.06 15.05 18.76
CA THR A 54 -4.61 15.18 20.09
C THR A 54 -4.72 16.68 20.36
N ALA A 55 -5.82 17.27 19.95
CA ALA A 55 -6.30 18.53 20.51
C ALA A 55 -7.27 18.16 21.64
N ASP A 56 -6.70 17.69 22.75
CA ASP A 56 -7.31 17.92 24.05
C ASP A 56 -6.98 19.38 24.44
N GLU A 57 -7.96 20.04 25.07
CA GLU A 57 -7.97 21.43 25.61
C GLU A 57 -7.92 22.58 24.57
N THR A 58 -8.97 23.37 24.37
CA THR A 58 -9.56 24.30 25.35
C THR A 58 -10.85 24.89 24.77
N GLY A 59 -11.94 24.93 25.55
CA GLY A 59 -13.16 25.66 25.16
C GLY A 59 -14.49 25.13 25.69
N LYS A 60 -14.51 24.50 26.87
CA LYS A 60 -15.72 24.57 27.71
C LYS A 60 -15.75 25.97 28.31
N ASP A 61 -16.79 26.72 27.96
CA ASP A 61 -17.29 28.01 28.49
C ASP A 61 -17.72 28.84 27.26
N LEU A 62 -19.01 28.99 26.93
CA LEU A 62 -19.95 29.71 27.78
C LEU A 62 -21.39 29.30 27.41
N GLU A 63 -22.02 28.56 28.31
CA GLU A 63 -23.47 28.61 28.46
C GLU A 63 -23.87 30.03 28.88
N LEU A 64 -24.98 30.51 28.30
CA LEU A 64 -25.92 31.44 28.94
C LEU A 64 -25.47 32.90 29.15
N LEU A 65 -25.88 33.83 28.26
CA LEU A 65 -26.27 35.20 28.63
C LEU A 65 -27.18 35.85 27.57
N GLY A 66 -28.45 36.06 27.94
CA GLY A 66 -29.31 37.20 27.52
C GLY A 66 -29.93 37.14 26.11
N ALA A 67 -31.25 36.99 25.95
CA ALA A 67 -32.31 37.99 26.20
C ALA A 67 -32.27 39.21 25.26
N GLY A 68 -33.30 39.29 24.39
CA GLY A 68 -33.97 40.54 24.00
C GLY A 68 -33.36 41.38 22.88
N VAL A 69 -33.98 41.35 21.70
CA VAL A 69 -34.73 42.49 21.12
C VAL A 69 -35.62 42.02 19.99
#